data_AF-A0A497NIG2-F1
#
_entry.id   AF-A0A497NIG2-F1
#
_cell.length_a   1.000
_cell.length_b   1.000
_cell.length_c   1.000
_cell.angle_alpha   90.00
_cell.angle_beta   90.00
_cell.angle_gamma   90.00
#
_symmetry.space_group_name_H-M   'P 1'
#
loop_
_entity.id
_entity.type
_entity.pdbx_description
1 polymer ?
#
loop_
_entity_poly.entity_id
_entity_poly.type
_entity_poly.pdbx_seq_one_letter_code
_entity_poly.pdbx_strand_id
1 'polypeptide(L)'
;MGSVKDLEVIKKPTRDRMGIGRFHFSDRYSVFDWGEMPDHIQGKGAALCIMGAYCFERLEEKGVKTHYRGLVAEDGKLLTFEELEQPTNIMEFNLVNVFKPKTYVENGKLKYDYSVFTPSLKNYLIPLEIIYRNGLPEGSSIFKRLEKGLITIEDLGLDHHPKPGEHLSKPIFDVSTKLEERDRYITWSEAQKIAGLTDDEVKEIKALLLEVDETITQIASKAGLNNDDGKIELAFNPKRELMVVDVVGTLDECRFTREGLHVSKEVARQFYRKTSWYRDVEEAKRRAEAEGVKDWRELCKSQPPRLDPRLKKLVSDMYMAAANELTNHRLFDVPQLTEVLKNIGRFYDG
;
A
#
# COMPACT_ATOMS: atom_id res chain seq x y z
N MET A 1 -15.12 5.61 7.26
CA MET A 1 -15.05 4.40 6.43
C MET A 1 -13.87 4.59 5.49
N GLY A 2 -12.87 3.71 5.54
CA GLY A 2 -11.75 3.77 4.60
C GLY A 2 -12.10 3.08 3.28
N SER A 3 -11.32 3.34 2.23
CA SER A 3 -11.58 2.79 0.89
C SER A 3 -11.58 1.26 0.86
N VAL A 4 -10.72 0.62 1.66
CA VAL A 4 -10.55 -0.85 1.69
C VAL A 4 -10.51 -1.45 3.10
N LYS A 5 -10.38 -0.62 4.14
CA LYS A 5 -10.33 -1.01 5.56
C LYS A 5 -11.17 -0.07 6.39
N ASP A 6 -11.82 -0.59 7.42
CA ASP A 6 -12.51 0.21 8.43
C ASP A 6 -11.77 0.17 9.76
N LEU A 7 -11.65 1.33 10.40
CA LEU A 7 -10.98 1.49 11.68
C LEU A 7 -12.01 1.49 12.81
N GLU A 8 -11.93 0.49 13.67
CA GLU A 8 -12.59 0.47 14.97
C GLU A 8 -11.59 0.91 16.04
N VAL A 9 -11.95 1.92 16.84
CA VAL A 9 -11.10 2.40 17.93
C VAL A 9 -11.57 1.81 19.26
N ILE A 10 -10.88 0.78 19.74
CA ILE A 10 -11.13 0.14 21.04
C ILE A 10 -10.69 1.06 22.18
N LYS A 11 -9.51 1.67 22.03
CA LYS A 11 -8.96 2.64 22.98
C LYS A 11 -8.26 3.75 22.22
N LYS A 12 -8.65 5.00 22.47
CA LYS A 12 -8.01 6.17 21.84
C LYS A 12 -6.56 6.33 22.33
N PRO A 13 -5.61 6.68 21.45
CA PRO A 13 -4.29 7.10 21.87
C PRO A 13 -4.37 8.40 22.66
N THR A 14 -3.34 8.63 23.48
CA THR A 14 -3.08 9.92 24.12
C THR A 14 -1.74 10.45 23.62
N ARG A 15 -1.32 11.64 24.04
CA ARG A 15 0.00 12.17 23.68
C ARG A 15 1.15 11.20 24.02
N ASP A 16 1.04 10.49 25.14
CA ASP A 16 2.14 9.73 25.74
C ASP A 16 1.88 8.21 25.81
N ARG A 17 0.76 7.72 25.27
CA ARG A 17 0.39 6.28 25.29
C ARG A 17 -0.33 5.88 24.01
N MET A 18 0.06 4.73 23.46
CA MET A 18 -0.68 4.10 22.36
C MET A 18 -2.08 3.70 22.82
N GLY A 19 -3.02 3.77 21.88
CA GLY A 19 -4.34 3.20 21.96
C GLY A 19 -4.36 1.77 21.44
N ILE A 20 -5.56 1.25 21.23
CA ILE A 20 -5.81 -0.05 20.60
C ILE A 20 -6.86 0.18 19.52
N GLY A 21 -6.58 -0.29 18.31
CA GLY A 21 -7.48 -0.25 17.19
C GLY A 21 -7.66 -1.64 16.59
N ARG A 22 -8.72 -1.80 15.81
CA ARG A 22 -8.93 -2.96 14.94
C ARG A 22 -9.16 -2.50 13.52
N PHE A 23 -8.47 -3.10 12.58
CA PHE A 23 -8.79 -2.98 11.16
C PHE A 23 -9.76 -4.09 10.79
N HIS A 24 -10.90 -3.69 10.23
CA HIS A 24 -11.84 -4.56 9.54
C HIS A 24 -11.53 -4.48 8.05
N PHE A 25 -10.83 -5.48 7.53
CA PHE A 25 -10.49 -5.56 6.11
C PHE A 25 -11.75 -5.89 5.32
N SER A 26 -12.06 -5.07 4.32
CA SER A 26 -13.26 -5.24 3.50
C SER A 26 -12.95 -5.88 2.17
N ASP A 27 -13.99 -6.41 1.52
CA ASP A 27 -13.93 -6.90 0.14
C ASP A 27 -14.01 -5.76 -0.89
N ARG A 28 -14.02 -4.49 -0.43
CA ARG A 28 -13.89 -3.32 -1.29
C ARG A 28 -12.48 -3.24 -1.87
N TYR A 29 -12.37 -2.63 -3.04
CA TYR A 29 -11.10 -2.28 -3.66
C TYR A 29 -11.17 -0.86 -4.21
N SER A 30 -9.99 -0.27 -4.44
CA SER A 30 -9.82 1.06 -5.00
C SER A 30 -8.74 1.04 -6.07
N VAL A 31 -8.99 1.73 -7.19
CA VAL A 31 -8.00 1.96 -8.24
C VAL A 31 -8.02 3.41 -8.67
N PHE A 32 -6.86 3.93 -9.09
CA PHE A 32 -6.68 5.30 -9.57
C PHE A 32 -7.17 6.38 -8.61
N ASP A 33 -7.09 6.15 -7.29
CA ASP A 33 -7.50 7.09 -6.25
C ASP A 33 -8.98 7.50 -6.31
N TRP A 34 -9.83 6.69 -6.97
CA TRP A 34 -11.27 6.97 -7.08
C TRP A 34 -11.99 6.88 -5.73
N GLY A 35 -11.62 5.89 -4.93
CA GLY A 35 -12.36 5.49 -3.74
C GLY A 35 -12.88 4.06 -3.91
N GLU A 36 -14.00 3.75 -3.28
CA GLU A 36 -14.65 2.45 -3.42
C GLU A 36 -15.12 2.22 -4.86
N MET A 37 -14.78 1.06 -5.40
CA MET A 37 -15.21 0.60 -6.72
C MET A 37 -16.59 -0.08 -6.62
N PRO A 38 -17.37 -0.18 -7.72
CA PRO A 38 -18.78 -0.59 -7.67
C PRO A 38 -19.00 -2.08 -7.36
N ASP A 39 -17.93 -2.87 -7.34
CA ASP A 39 -17.94 -4.30 -7.00
C ASP A 39 -17.19 -4.56 -5.70
N HIS A 40 -17.60 -5.62 -5.00
CA HIS A 40 -16.82 -6.21 -3.92
C HIS A 40 -16.19 -7.53 -4.41
N ILE A 41 -14.91 -7.72 -4.10
CA ILE A 41 -14.12 -8.92 -4.43
C ILE A 41 -14.19 -9.87 -3.23
N GLN A 42 -15.03 -10.89 -3.32
CA GLN A 42 -15.24 -11.85 -2.24
C GLN A 42 -13.92 -12.40 -1.69
N GLY A 43 -13.76 -12.39 -0.37
CA GLY A 43 -12.60 -12.97 0.33
C GLY A 43 -11.32 -12.13 0.26
N LYS A 44 -11.32 -11.00 -0.47
CA LYS A 44 -10.17 -10.10 -0.55
C LYS A 44 -9.77 -9.57 0.82
N GLY A 45 -10.74 -9.13 1.62
CA GLY A 45 -10.47 -8.53 2.93
C GLY A 45 -9.77 -9.51 3.86
N ALA A 46 -10.31 -10.72 3.98
CA ALA A 46 -9.69 -11.78 4.77
C ALA A 46 -8.30 -12.14 4.24
N ALA A 47 -8.14 -12.34 2.92
CA ALA A 47 -6.84 -12.67 2.33
C ALA A 47 -5.76 -11.62 2.65
N LEU A 48 -6.08 -10.33 2.55
CA LEU A 48 -5.18 -9.22 2.89
C LEU A 48 -4.84 -9.19 4.39
N CYS A 49 -5.82 -9.43 5.25
CA CYS A 49 -5.62 -9.51 6.70
C CYS A 49 -4.62 -10.62 7.06
N ILE A 50 -4.81 -11.82 6.49
CA ILE A 50 -3.95 -12.97 6.71
C ILE A 50 -2.52 -12.73 6.18
N MET A 51 -2.37 -12.22 4.95
CA MET A 51 -1.06 -11.87 4.39
C MET A 51 -0.33 -10.86 5.27
N GLY A 52 -1.04 -9.81 5.70
CA GLY A 52 -0.47 -8.76 6.54
C GLY A 52 -0.02 -9.29 7.90
N ALA A 53 -0.85 -10.10 8.57
CA ALA A 53 -0.51 -10.71 9.86
C ALA A 53 0.74 -11.59 9.76
N TYR A 54 0.80 -12.46 8.75
CA TYR A 54 1.97 -13.30 8.51
C TYR A 54 3.24 -12.45 8.27
N CYS A 55 3.16 -11.40 7.45
CA CYS A 55 4.29 -10.51 7.23
C CYS A 55 4.74 -9.79 8.51
N PHE A 56 3.81 -9.30 9.35
CA PHE A 56 4.15 -8.68 10.62
C PHE A 56 4.88 -9.66 11.55
N GLU A 57 4.38 -10.88 11.70
CA GLU A 57 5.02 -11.87 12.57
C GLU A 57 6.43 -12.25 12.10
N ARG A 58 6.64 -12.40 10.77
CA ARG A 58 7.98 -12.64 10.21
C ARG A 58 8.92 -11.45 10.40
N LEU A 59 8.41 -10.21 10.42
CA LEU A 59 9.20 -9.01 10.73
C LEU A 59 9.56 -8.96 12.22
N GLU A 60 8.62 -9.30 13.11
CA GLU A 60 8.84 -9.32 14.56
C GLU A 60 9.88 -10.37 14.98
N GLU A 61 9.90 -11.53 14.32
CA GLU A 61 10.95 -12.56 14.49
C GLU A 61 12.36 -12.03 14.21
N LYS A 62 12.47 -11.04 13.32
CA LYS A 62 13.73 -10.36 13.00
C LYS A 62 14.01 -9.15 13.89
N GLY A 63 13.18 -8.90 14.89
CA GLY A 63 13.32 -7.78 15.82
C GLY A 63 12.81 -6.44 15.28
N VAL A 64 12.11 -6.43 14.14
CA VAL A 64 11.44 -5.22 13.64
C VAL A 64 10.22 -4.93 14.52
N LYS A 65 10.13 -3.71 15.03
CA LYS A 65 8.97 -3.27 15.81
C LYS A 65 7.79 -3.02 14.88
N THR A 66 6.63 -3.52 15.26
CA THR A 66 5.39 -3.28 14.52
C THR A 66 4.28 -2.81 15.46
N HIS A 67 3.19 -2.31 14.90
CA HIS A 67 1.98 -2.07 15.69
C HIS A 67 1.09 -3.30 15.86
N TYR A 68 1.37 -4.42 15.20
CA TYR A 68 0.52 -5.61 15.19
C TYR A 68 0.37 -6.18 16.60
N ARG A 69 -0.81 -6.71 16.91
CA ARG A 69 -1.10 -7.38 18.18
C ARG A 69 -1.63 -8.80 18.00
N GLY A 70 -2.20 -9.11 16.84
CA GLY A 70 -2.83 -10.39 16.55
C GLY A 70 -4.04 -10.27 15.63
N LEU A 71 -4.58 -11.42 15.29
CA LEU A 71 -5.81 -11.62 14.55
C LEU A 71 -6.97 -11.85 15.52
N VAL A 72 -8.15 -11.31 15.22
CA VAL A 72 -9.35 -11.53 16.05
C VAL A 72 -10.17 -12.66 15.45
N ALA A 73 -10.28 -13.77 16.17
CA ALA A 73 -11.10 -14.92 15.81
C ALA A 73 -12.61 -14.61 15.94
N GLU A 74 -13.45 -15.49 15.38
CA GLU A 74 -14.92 -15.33 15.43
C GLU A 74 -15.47 -15.28 16.87
N ASP A 75 -14.84 -16.02 17.80
CA ASP A 75 -15.19 -16.00 19.22
C ASP A 75 -14.63 -14.78 19.99
N GLY A 76 -13.96 -13.86 19.29
CA GLY A 76 -13.40 -12.63 19.82
C GLY A 76 -12.01 -12.77 20.45
N LYS A 77 -11.41 -13.97 20.47
CA LYS A 77 -10.04 -14.16 20.98
C LYS A 77 -9.01 -13.54 20.03
N LEU A 78 -7.92 -13.06 20.63
CA LEU A 78 -6.75 -12.58 19.91
C LEU A 78 -5.79 -13.76 19.71
N LEU A 79 -5.47 -14.07 18.47
CA LEU A 79 -4.62 -15.20 18.06
C LEU A 79 -3.43 -14.71 17.24
N THR A 80 -2.35 -15.48 17.25
CA THR A 80 -1.30 -15.37 16.22
C THR A 80 -1.78 -15.99 14.91
N PHE A 81 -1.04 -15.79 13.82
CA PHE A 81 -1.31 -16.46 12.55
C PHE A 81 -1.19 -17.99 12.69
N GLU A 82 -0.22 -18.50 13.45
CA GLU A 82 -0.02 -19.95 13.63
C GLU A 82 -1.17 -20.63 14.40
N GLU A 83 -1.85 -19.90 15.28
CA GLU A 83 -2.99 -20.38 16.05
C GLU A 83 -4.31 -20.35 15.25
N LEU A 84 -4.31 -19.75 14.06
CA LEU A 84 -5.51 -19.49 13.29
C LEU A 84 -5.95 -20.72 12.47
N GLU A 85 -7.12 -21.26 12.77
CA GLU A 85 -7.69 -22.39 12.03
C GLU A 85 -8.61 -21.98 10.86
N GLN A 86 -9.16 -20.76 10.91
CA GLN A 86 -10.11 -20.23 9.91
C GLN A 86 -9.76 -18.77 9.58
N PRO A 87 -9.92 -18.34 8.32
CA PRO A 87 -9.57 -16.97 7.93
C PRO A 87 -10.45 -15.94 8.65
N THR A 88 -9.82 -14.86 9.12
CA THR A 88 -10.49 -13.68 9.65
C THR A 88 -10.10 -12.43 8.85
N ASN A 89 -10.96 -11.43 8.86
CA ASN A 89 -10.71 -10.12 8.28
C ASN A 89 -10.46 -9.03 9.33
N ILE A 90 -10.23 -9.41 10.59
CA ILE A 90 -10.04 -8.48 11.70
C ILE A 90 -8.62 -8.62 12.28
N MET A 91 -7.88 -7.51 12.26
CA MET A 91 -6.54 -7.40 12.83
C MET A 91 -6.54 -6.36 13.96
N GLU A 92 -6.06 -6.73 15.14
CA GLU A 92 -5.87 -5.80 16.24
C GLU A 92 -4.45 -5.23 16.21
N PHE A 93 -4.31 -3.94 16.54
CA PHE A 93 -3.03 -3.24 16.52
C PHE A 93 -2.97 -2.10 17.55
N ASN A 94 -1.75 -1.70 17.90
CA ASN A 94 -1.46 -0.54 18.74
C ASN A 94 -1.68 0.75 17.92
N LEU A 95 -2.61 1.59 18.38
CA LEU A 95 -2.99 2.80 17.67
C LEU A 95 -2.16 4.01 18.12
N VAL A 96 -1.55 4.73 17.20
CA VAL A 96 -0.84 6.00 17.46
C VAL A 96 -1.71 7.21 17.10
N ASN A 97 -1.29 8.43 17.49
CA ASN A 97 -1.99 9.64 17.09
C ASN A 97 -1.80 9.92 15.59
N VAL A 98 -2.85 10.38 14.92
CA VAL A 98 -2.79 10.86 13.54
C VAL A 98 -3.01 12.36 13.53
N PHE A 99 -1.96 13.12 13.23
CA PHE A 99 -2.04 14.58 13.09
C PHE A 99 -2.15 14.91 11.60
N LYS A 100 -3.20 15.62 11.19
CA LYS A 100 -3.33 16.08 9.80
C LYS A 100 -2.65 17.43 9.64
N PRO A 101 -1.86 17.65 8.57
CA PRO A 101 -1.32 18.97 8.28
C PRO A 101 -2.46 19.97 8.04
N LYS A 102 -2.29 21.22 8.48
CA LYS A 102 -3.29 22.26 8.24
C LYS A 102 -3.21 22.73 6.80
N THR A 103 -4.34 22.92 6.15
CA THR A 103 -4.38 23.44 4.79
C THR A 103 -4.48 24.97 4.79
N TYR A 104 -3.81 25.60 3.84
CA TYR A 104 -3.93 27.04 3.58
C TYR A 104 -3.73 27.33 2.09
N VAL A 105 -4.16 28.49 1.62
CA VAL A 105 -4.00 28.91 0.22
C VAL A 105 -2.95 30.00 0.15
N GLU A 106 -1.95 29.79 -0.71
CA GLU A 106 -0.89 30.74 -0.97
C GLU A 106 -0.71 30.88 -2.49
N ASN A 107 -0.77 32.12 -3.00
CA ASN A 107 -0.69 32.41 -4.44
C ASN A 107 -1.68 31.58 -5.29
N GLY A 108 -2.90 31.38 -4.78
CA GLY A 108 -3.94 30.59 -5.45
C GLY A 108 -3.70 29.08 -5.46
N LYS A 109 -2.66 28.58 -4.78
CA LYS A 109 -2.33 27.16 -4.68
C LYS A 109 -2.59 26.65 -3.27
N LEU A 110 -3.17 25.45 -3.16
CA LEU A 110 -3.32 24.75 -1.89
C LEU A 110 -1.95 24.33 -1.36
N LYS A 111 -1.68 24.62 -0.09
CA LYS A 111 -0.47 24.30 0.65
C LYS A 111 -0.81 23.61 1.97
N TYR A 112 0.17 22.92 2.52
CA TYR A 112 0.06 22.12 3.74
C TYR A 112 1.11 22.56 4.76
N ASP A 113 0.66 22.90 5.96
CA ASP A 113 1.48 23.26 7.11
C ASP A 113 1.73 22.02 7.97
N TYR A 114 2.99 21.58 7.94
CA TYR A 114 3.52 20.42 8.67
C TYR A 114 4.18 20.79 10.01
N SER A 115 4.03 22.04 10.50
CA SER A 115 4.69 22.53 11.72
C SER A 115 4.36 21.74 13.00
N VAL A 116 3.29 20.94 12.99
CA VAL A 116 2.96 20.01 14.09
C VAL A 116 4.03 18.92 14.25
N PHE A 117 4.68 18.52 13.16
CA PHE A 117 5.70 17.47 13.14
C PHE A 117 7.05 18.06 13.51
N THR A 118 7.52 17.73 14.72
CA THR A 118 8.79 18.23 15.26
C THR A 118 9.71 17.06 15.65
N PRO A 119 11.03 17.29 15.76
CA PRO A 119 11.97 16.27 16.23
C PRO A 119 11.72 15.73 17.64
N SER A 120 10.85 16.36 18.43
CA SER A 120 10.46 15.90 19.77
C SER A 120 9.06 15.27 19.83
N LEU A 121 8.29 15.32 18.73
CA LEU A 121 6.97 14.68 18.66
C LEU A 121 7.13 13.16 18.79
N LYS A 122 6.18 12.49 19.44
CA LYS A 122 6.24 11.05 19.67
C LYS A 122 4.83 10.48 19.61
N ASN A 123 4.73 9.16 19.56
CA ASN A 123 3.45 8.45 19.50
C ASN A 123 2.55 8.92 18.34
N TYR A 124 3.11 8.98 17.13
CA TYR A 124 2.41 9.52 15.95
C TYR A 124 2.71 8.74 14.67
N LEU A 125 1.73 8.74 13.75
CA LEU A 125 1.90 8.27 12.38
C LEU A 125 2.80 9.25 11.61
N ILE A 126 3.90 8.76 11.04
CA ILE A 126 4.76 9.58 10.18
C ILE A 126 3.99 9.92 8.90
N PRO A 127 3.93 11.19 8.45
CA PRO A 127 3.05 11.62 7.36
C PRO A 127 3.65 11.30 5.98
N LEU A 128 4.17 10.08 5.81
CA LEU A 128 4.86 9.63 4.61
C LEU A 128 4.38 8.23 4.22
N GLU A 129 4.26 8.01 2.91
CA GLU A 129 4.28 6.67 2.33
C GLU A 129 5.70 6.39 1.85
N ILE A 130 6.30 5.30 2.34
CA ILE A 130 7.69 4.95 2.07
C ILE A 130 7.72 3.74 1.15
N ILE A 131 8.43 3.84 0.03
CA ILE A 131 8.29 2.91 -1.08
C ILE A 131 9.66 2.34 -1.42
N TYR A 132 9.75 1.01 -1.53
CA TYR A 132 10.89 0.33 -2.14
C TYR A 132 10.53 -0.15 -3.55
N ARG A 133 11.52 -0.25 -4.43
CA ARG A 133 11.36 -0.78 -5.79
C ARG A 133 12.53 -1.67 -6.14
N ASN A 134 12.26 -2.96 -6.33
CA ASN A 134 13.21 -3.95 -6.86
C ASN A 134 13.09 -4.11 -8.38
N GLY A 135 11.93 -3.77 -8.92
CA GLY A 135 11.62 -3.82 -10.34
C GLY A 135 10.79 -2.62 -10.76
N LEU A 136 10.72 -2.40 -12.07
CA LEU A 136 10.01 -1.28 -12.68
C LEU A 136 8.92 -1.79 -13.62
N PRO A 137 7.84 -2.39 -13.10
CA PRO A 137 6.76 -2.93 -13.92
C PRO A 137 6.07 -1.82 -14.71
N GLU A 138 5.36 -2.21 -15.77
CA GLU A 138 4.58 -1.28 -16.58
C GLU A 138 3.63 -0.46 -15.67
N GLY A 139 3.57 0.85 -15.94
CA GLY A 139 2.78 1.78 -15.12
C GLY A 139 3.44 2.19 -13.80
N SER A 140 4.71 1.84 -13.54
CA SER A 140 5.50 2.47 -12.48
C SER A 140 5.51 3.99 -12.65
N SER A 141 5.26 4.72 -11.55
CA SER A 141 5.20 6.19 -11.54
C SER A 141 6.52 6.85 -11.93
N ILE A 142 7.65 6.12 -11.82
CA ILE A 142 8.97 6.59 -12.24
C ILE A 142 8.98 7.00 -13.71
N PHE A 143 8.36 6.23 -14.61
CA PHE A 143 8.38 6.53 -16.04
C PHE A 143 7.71 7.89 -16.35
N LYS A 144 6.52 8.13 -15.81
CA LYS A 144 5.80 9.41 -15.98
C LYS A 144 6.54 10.58 -15.33
N ARG A 145 7.30 10.35 -14.26
CA ARG A 145 8.11 11.38 -13.58
C ARG A 145 9.37 11.72 -14.38
N LEU A 146 10.06 10.72 -14.95
CA LEU A 146 11.20 10.92 -15.85
C LEU A 146 10.78 11.66 -17.13
N GLU A 147 9.68 11.25 -17.77
CA GLU A 147 9.14 11.90 -18.98
C GLU A 147 8.83 13.38 -18.76
N LYS A 148 8.33 13.73 -17.57
CA LYS A 148 8.01 15.10 -17.18
C LYS A 148 9.20 15.90 -16.63
N GLY A 149 10.39 15.29 -16.51
CA GLY A 149 11.56 15.91 -15.90
C GLY A 149 11.40 16.23 -14.41
N LEU A 150 10.53 15.51 -13.70
CA LEU A 150 10.31 15.67 -12.25
C LEU A 150 11.35 14.93 -11.40
N ILE A 151 12.07 14.00 -12.01
CA ILE A 151 13.23 13.27 -11.48
C ILE A 151 14.21 13.02 -12.61
N THR A 152 15.47 12.82 -12.29
CA THR A 152 16.50 12.37 -13.24
C THR A 152 16.91 10.91 -12.99
N ILE A 153 17.72 10.33 -13.88
CA ILE A 153 18.26 8.98 -13.66
C ILE A 153 19.28 8.97 -12.51
N GLU A 154 19.99 10.07 -12.31
CA GLU A 154 20.93 10.25 -11.21
C GLU A 154 20.22 10.31 -9.85
N ASP A 155 19.04 10.96 -9.77
CA ASP A 155 18.20 10.94 -8.57
C ASP A 155 17.77 9.52 -8.17
N LEU A 156 17.65 8.63 -9.16
CA LEU A 156 17.32 7.21 -8.98
C LEU A 156 18.55 6.34 -8.74
N GLY A 157 19.76 6.89 -8.82
CA GLY A 157 21.01 6.14 -8.74
C GLY A 157 21.26 5.21 -9.94
N LEU A 158 20.66 5.51 -11.08
CA LEU A 158 20.80 4.77 -12.34
C LEU A 158 21.79 5.46 -13.28
N ASP A 159 22.49 4.67 -14.08
CA ASP A 159 23.42 5.12 -15.12
C ASP A 159 22.83 5.06 -16.54
N HIS A 160 21.57 4.67 -16.65
CA HIS A 160 20.83 4.54 -17.90
C HIS A 160 19.35 4.87 -17.70
N HIS A 161 18.65 5.09 -18.81
CA HIS A 161 17.19 5.21 -18.77
C HIS A 161 16.55 3.83 -18.58
N PRO A 162 15.79 3.62 -17.49
CA PRO A 162 15.19 2.33 -17.21
C PRO A 162 14.07 1.99 -18.18
N LYS A 163 13.77 0.69 -18.32
CA LYS A 163 12.69 0.18 -19.18
C LYS A 163 11.57 -0.51 -18.38
N PRO A 164 10.32 -0.51 -18.88
CA PRO A 164 9.26 -1.30 -18.26
C PRO A 164 9.64 -2.78 -18.16
N GLY A 165 9.42 -3.37 -16.98
CA GLY A 165 9.77 -4.75 -16.65
C GLY A 165 11.23 -4.96 -16.21
N GLU A 166 12.04 -3.90 -16.15
CA GLU A 166 13.42 -4.00 -15.70
C GLU A 166 13.52 -4.36 -14.22
N HIS A 167 14.41 -5.30 -13.91
CA HIS A 167 14.77 -5.65 -12.54
C HIS A 167 16.05 -4.92 -12.13
N LEU A 168 16.05 -4.38 -10.93
CA LEU A 168 17.11 -3.52 -10.40
C LEU A 168 18.09 -4.33 -9.57
N SER A 169 19.38 -4.04 -9.73
CA SER A 169 20.43 -4.71 -8.92
C SER A 169 20.44 -4.24 -7.46
N LYS A 170 19.90 -3.06 -7.19
CA LYS A 170 19.71 -2.48 -5.86
C LYS A 170 18.34 -1.81 -5.81
N PRO A 171 17.60 -1.90 -4.70
CA PRO A 171 16.32 -1.27 -4.60
C PRO A 171 16.44 0.26 -4.66
N ILE A 172 15.48 0.89 -5.34
CA ILE A 172 15.29 2.34 -5.29
C ILE A 172 14.31 2.66 -4.17
N PHE A 173 14.65 3.66 -3.35
CA PHE A 173 13.79 4.13 -2.27
C PHE A 173 13.11 5.45 -2.63
N ASP A 174 11.81 5.39 -2.82
CA ASP A 174 10.92 6.50 -3.11
C ASP A 174 10.14 6.90 -1.85
N VAL A 175 9.62 8.13 -1.85
CA VAL A 175 8.77 8.61 -0.77
C VAL A 175 7.69 9.54 -1.32
N SER A 176 6.48 9.41 -0.81
CA SER A 176 5.40 10.36 -1.02
C SER A 176 4.83 10.85 0.31
N THR A 177 4.12 11.97 0.24
CA THR A 177 3.34 12.46 1.39
C THR A 177 2.26 11.47 1.76
N LYS A 178 1.83 11.50 3.01
CA LYS A 178 0.57 10.93 3.51
C LYS A 178 -0.24 12.05 4.13
N LEU A 179 -1.57 11.93 4.13
CA LEU A 179 -2.53 12.82 4.80
C LEU A 179 -2.81 14.15 4.08
N GLU A 180 -2.23 14.35 2.89
CA GLU A 180 -2.69 15.35 1.93
C GLU A 180 -3.97 14.82 1.22
N GLU A 181 -4.68 15.69 0.50
CA GLU A 181 -5.82 15.26 -0.33
C GLU A 181 -5.39 14.37 -1.50
N ARG A 182 -4.17 14.57 -1.99
CA ARG A 182 -3.51 13.75 -3.00
C ARG A 182 -2.06 13.56 -2.61
N ASP A 183 -1.65 12.31 -2.51
CA ASP A 183 -0.26 11.99 -2.23
C ASP A 183 0.64 12.40 -3.40
N ARG A 184 1.74 13.05 -3.07
CA ARG A 184 2.73 13.54 -4.04
C ARG A 184 4.10 12.98 -3.71
N TYR A 185 4.82 12.56 -4.74
CA TYR A 185 6.21 12.15 -4.61
C TYR A 185 7.07 13.35 -4.24
N ILE A 186 7.96 13.14 -3.27
CA ILE A 186 8.85 14.19 -2.73
C ILE A 186 10.28 13.67 -2.63
N THR A 187 11.22 14.59 -2.43
CA THR A 187 12.60 14.20 -2.15
C THR A 187 12.75 13.75 -0.70
N TRP A 188 13.78 12.96 -0.40
CA TRP A 188 14.11 12.61 0.99
C TRP A 188 14.41 13.82 1.88
N SER A 189 15.00 14.89 1.32
CA SER A 189 15.23 16.14 2.06
C SER A 189 13.92 16.85 2.41
N GLU A 190 12.94 16.83 1.51
CA GLU A 190 11.60 17.35 1.80
C GLU A 190 10.87 16.46 2.80
N ALA A 191 10.89 15.14 2.61
CA ALA A 191 10.30 14.16 3.54
C ALA A 191 10.82 14.35 4.97
N GLN A 192 12.13 14.52 5.12
CA GLN A 192 12.77 14.82 6.39
C GLN A 192 12.20 16.07 7.05
N LYS A 193 12.04 17.16 6.29
CA LYS A 193 11.49 18.43 6.80
C LYS A 193 10.03 18.30 7.21
N ILE A 194 9.17 17.72 6.37
CA ILE A 194 7.72 17.66 6.65
C ILE A 194 7.36 16.66 7.75
N ALA A 195 8.18 15.62 7.95
CA ALA A 195 7.96 14.64 9.01
C ALA A 195 8.71 14.97 10.31
N GLY A 196 9.48 16.07 10.35
CA GLY A 196 10.27 16.48 11.50
C GLY A 196 11.32 15.45 11.91
N LEU A 197 12.02 14.89 10.92
CA LEU A 197 12.99 13.81 11.09
C LEU A 197 14.42 14.34 11.25
N THR A 198 15.21 13.67 12.07
CA THR A 198 16.67 13.87 12.14
C THR A 198 17.39 13.13 11.00
N ASP A 199 18.66 13.45 10.77
CA ASP A 199 19.47 12.75 9.75
C ASP A 199 19.60 11.25 10.06
N ASP A 200 19.73 10.89 11.34
CA ASP A 200 19.87 9.49 11.75
C ASP A 200 18.54 8.74 11.63
N GLU A 201 17.40 9.38 11.91
CA GLU A 201 16.08 8.79 11.68
C GLU A 201 15.82 8.52 10.19
N VAL A 202 16.29 9.38 9.28
CA VAL A 202 16.19 9.12 7.83
C VAL A 202 17.03 7.89 7.44
N LYS A 203 18.23 7.72 8.01
CA LYS A 203 19.05 6.51 7.79
C LYS A 203 18.36 5.27 8.34
N GLU A 204 17.81 5.35 9.55
CA GLU A 204 17.10 4.26 10.21
C GLU A 204 15.86 3.84 9.41
N ILE A 205 15.08 4.80 8.89
CA ILE A 205 13.94 4.52 8.00
C ILE A 205 14.38 3.76 6.75
N LYS A 206 15.48 4.16 6.10
CA LYS A 206 15.98 3.47 4.90
C LYS A 206 16.50 2.06 5.21
N ALA A 207 17.17 1.87 6.35
CA ALA A 207 17.62 0.56 6.79
C ALA A 207 16.42 -0.36 7.12
N LEU A 208 15.42 0.17 7.83
CA LEU A 208 14.19 -0.56 8.13
C LEU A 208 13.42 -0.91 6.85
N LEU A 209 13.32 0.01 5.89
CA LEU A 209 12.69 -0.25 4.60
C LEU A 209 13.36 -1.41 3.86
N LEU A 210 14.70 -1.46 3.87
CA LEU A 210 15.45 -2.56 3.26
C LEU A 210 15.14 -3.90 3.94
N GLU A 211 15.11 -3.95 5.26
CA GLU A 211 14.79 -5.18 6.01
C GLU A 211 13.36 -5.65 5.72
N VAL A 212 12.41 -4.71 5.60
CA VAL A 212 11.03 -5.02 5.25
C VAL A 212 10.93 -5.55 3.82
N ASP A 213 11.59 -4.90 2.87
CA ASP A 213 11.67 -5.32 1.47
C ASP A 213 12.26 -6.75 1.36
N GLU A 214 13.43 -6.99 1.95
CA GLU A 214 14.08 -8.31 1.92
C GLU A 214 13.21 -9.40 2.52
N THR A 215 12.51 -9.09 3.61
CA THR A 215 11.57 -10.04 4.24
C THR A 215 10.39 -10.36 3.34
N ILE A 216 9.74 -9.36 2.75
CA ILE A 216 8.62 -9.57 1.80
C ILE A 216 9.11 -10.31 0.56
N THR A 217 10.28 -9.97 0.03
CA THR A 217 10.90 -10.62 -1.12
C THR A 217 11.18 -12.10 -0.82
N GLN A 218 11.65 -12.42 0.38
CA GLN A 218 11.85 -13.81 0.81
C GLN A 218 10.52 -14.57 0.91
N ILE A 219 9.46 -13.95 1.45
CA ILE A 219 8.12 -14.54 1.51
C ILE A 219 7.57 -14.80 0.10
N ALA A 220 7.63 -13.79 -0.77
CA ALA A 220 7.16 -13.87 -2.16
C ALA A 220 7.90 -14.94 -2.97
N SER A 221 9.22 -15.01 -2.86
CA SER A 221 10.04 -15.99 -3.58
C SER A 221 9.75 -17.44 -3.19
N LYS A 222 9.43 -17.73 -1.92
CA LYS A 222 8.97 -19.06 -1.48
C LYS A 222 7.65 -19.46 -2.15
N ALA A 223 6.80 -18.48 -2.43
CA ALA A 223 5.59 -18.67 -3.22
C ALA A 223 5.87 -18.66 -4.73
N GLY A 224 7.11 -18.53 -5.22
CA GLY A 224 7.39 -18.40 -6.66
C GLY A 224 6.85 -17.08 -7.26
N LEU A 225 6.85 -16.01 -6.48
CA LEU A 225 6.49 -14.66 -6.89
C LEU A 225 7.73 -13.75 -6.86
N ASN A 226 7.83 -12.85 -7.83
CA ASN A 226 8.76 -11.74 -7.80
C ASN A 226 8.11 -10.55 -7.09
N ASN A 227 8.84 -9.87 -6.20
CA ASN A 227 8.41 -8.65 -5.51
C ASN A 227 8.99 -7.43 -6.23
N ASP A 228 8.20 -6.79 -7.09
CA ASP A 228 8.68 -5.68 -7.92
C ASP A 228 8.77 -4.38 -7.12
N ASP A 229 7.78 -4.09 -6.28
CA ASP A 229 7.80 -2.95 -5.36
C ASP A 229 6.77 -3.12 -4.26
N GLY A 230 6.92 -2.31 -3.22
CA GLY A 230 5.97 -2.21 -2.15
C GLY A 230 6.05 -0.90 -1.39
N LYS A 231 5.01 -0.67 -0.60
CA LYS A 231 4.82 0.55 0.18
C LYS A 231 4.56 0.18 1.63
N ILE A 232 5.16 0.95 2.54
CA ILE A 232 4.95 0.83 3.97
C ILE A 232 4.60 2.19 4.56
N GLU A 233 3.93 2.16 5.71
CA GLU A 233 3.75 3.31 6.59
C GLU A 233 4.52 3.05 7.88
N LEU A 234 5.06 4.12 8.47
CA LEU A 234 5.81 4.06 9.72
C LEU A 234 5.19 4.97 10.77
N ALA A 235 5.42 4.65 12.03
CA ALA A 235 5.06 5.50 13.16
C ALA A 235 6.20 5.56 14.17
N PHE A 236 6.22 6.64 14.95
CA PHE A 236 6.98 6.68 16.19
C PHE A 236 6.10 6.27 17.36
N ASN A 237 6.62 5.42 18.23
CA ASN A 237 5.94 5.05 19.48
C ASN A 237 6.15 6.12 20.59
N PRO A 238 5.64 5.94 21.83
CA PRO A 238 5.83 6.90 22.92
C PRO A 238 7.27 7.13 23.39
N LYS A 239 8.22 6.28 22.97
CA LYS A 239 9.66 6.44 23.19
C LYS A 239 10.39 7.00 21.96
N ARG A 240 9.65 7.36 20.89
CA ARG A 240 10.16 7.78 19.59
C ARG A 240 11.04 6.72 18.91
N GLU A 241 10.64 5.46 19.05
CA GLU A 241 11.23 4.36 18.29
C GLU A 241 10.34 4.08 17.06
N LEU A 242 10.96 3.81 15.91
CA LEU A 242 10.25 3.48 14.68
C LEU A 242 9.49 2.16 14.82
N MET A 243 8.33 2.10 14.19
CA MET A 243 7.52 0.89 14.04
C MET A 243 6.86 0.84 12.67
N VAL A 244 6.77 -0.34 12.08
CA VAL A 244 5.95 -0.58 10.88
C VAL A 244 4.47 -0.59 11.26
N VAL A 245 3.66 0.18 10.53
CA VAL A 245 2.23 0.34 10.77
C VAL A 245 1.42 0.17 9.48
N ASP A 246 0.11 0.34 9.60
CA ASP A 246 -0.90 0.04 8.57
C ASP A 246 -0.96 -1.46 8.23
N VAL A 247 -0.57 -1.86 7.02
CA VAL A 247 -0.43 -3.26 6.61
C VAL A 247 0.74 -3.35 5.64
N VAL A 248 1.37 -4.52 5.54
CA VAL A 248 2.60 -4.73 4.79
C VAL A 248 2.57 -6.07 4.06
N GLY A 249 3.26 -6.15 2.91
CA GLY A 249 3.46 -7.43 2.19
C GLY A 249 2.22 -8.00 1.51
N THR A 250 1.18 -7.18 1.30
CA THR A 250 -0.10 -7.62 0.72
C THR A 250 -0.22 -7.23 -0.75
N LEU A 251 -1.17 -7.84 -1.47
CA LEU A 251 -1.42 -7.56 -2.88
C LEU A 251 -1.95 -6.12 -3.17
N ASP A 252 -2.40 -5.41 -2.12
CA ASP A 252 -2.81 -4.00 -2.23
C ASP A 252 -1.64 -3.03 -1.98
N GLU A 253 -0.62 -3.45 -1.22
CA GLU A 253 0.55 -2.61 -0.88
C GLU A 253 1.80 -2.95 -1.69
N CYS A 254 1.83 -4.12 -2.33
CA CYS A 254 2.94 -4.60 -3.15
C CYS A 254 2.47 -4.96 -4.57
N ARG A 255 3.38 -4.83 -5.54
CA ARG A 255 3.21 -5.39 -6.88
C ARG A 255 4.06 -6.65 -6.97
N PHE A 256 3.40 -7.79 -7.02
CA PHE A 256 4.04 -9.06 -7.31
C PHE A 256 3.80 -9.48 -8.76
N THR A 257 4.72 -10.27 -9.31
CA THR A 257 4.59 -10.88 -10.64
C THR A 257 5.01 -12.35 -10.65
N ARG A 258 4.42 -13.13 -11.56
CA ARG A 258 4.83 -14.50 -11.91
C ARG A 258 4.77 -14.65 -13.42
N GLU A 259 5.89 -15.00 -14.04
CA GLU A 259 5.96 -15.21 -15.50
C GLU A 259 5.38 -14.02 -16.31
N GLY A 260 5.61 -12.79 -15.85
CA GLY A 260 5.10 -11.56 -16.48
C GLY A 260 3.65 -11.20 -16.15
N LEU A 261 2.90 -12.06 -15.46
CA LEU A 261 1.54 -11.78 -15.01
C LEU A 261 1.54 -11.12 -13.61
N HIS A 262 0.72 -10.10 -13.44
CA HIS A 262 0.58 -9.43 -12.15
C HIS A 262 -0.23 -10.24 -11.15
N VAL A 263 0.24 -10.22 -9.90
CA VAL A 263 -0.44 -10.74 -8.72
C VAL A 263 -0.67 -9.58 -7.76
N SER A 264 -1.57 -8.66 -8.14
CA SER A 264 -1.91 -7.46 -7.37
C SER A 264 -3.18 -6.81 -7.91
N LYS A 265 -3.60 -5.69 -7.31
CA LYS A 265 -4.65 -4.81 -7.87
C LYS A 265 -4.39 -4.29 -9.29
N GLU A 266 -3.17 -4.47 -9.81
CA GLU A 266 -2.84 -4.15 -11.21
C GLU A 266 -3.72 -4.92 -12.21
N VAL A 267 -4.14 -6.13 -11.88
CA VAL A 267 -5.09 -6.92 -12.68
C VAL A 267 -6.40 -6.15 -12.89
N ALA A 268 -6.95 -5.50 -11.86
CA ALA A 268 -8.14 -4.68 -12.01
C ALA A 268 -7.86 -3.39 -12.80
N ARG A 269 -6.70 -2.76 -12.59
CA ARG A 269 -6.32 -1.53 -13.33
C ARG A 269 -6.24 -1.78 -14.83
N GLN A 270 -5.69 -2.90 -15.26
CA GLN A 270 -5.61 -3.27 -16.68
C GLN A 270 -6.99 -3.32 -17.35
N PHE A 271 -8.00 -3.89 -16.69
CA PHE A 271 -9.39 -3.85 -17.17
C PHE A 271 -9.89 -2.42 -17.32
N TYR A 272 -9.77 -1.61 -16.27
CA TYR A 272 -10.31 -0.25 -16.27
C TYR A 272 -9.62 0.68 -17.26
N ARG A 273 -8.31 0.52 -17.52
CA ARG A 273 -7.60 1.32 -18.53
C ARG A 273 -8.20 1.18 -19.93
N LYS A 274 -8.89 0.09 -20.22
CA LYS A 274 -9.58 -0.14 -21.51
C LYS A 274 -10.96 0.54 -21.59
N THR A 275 -11.44 1.18 -20.52
CA THR A 275 -12.78 1.79 -20.44
C THR A 275 -12.78 3.28 -20.79
N SER A 276 -13.93 3.83 -21.19
CA SER A 276 -14.09 5.29 -21.34
C SER A 276 -13.92 6.03 -20.01
N TRP A 277 -14.35 5.42 -18.91
CA TRP A 277 -14.23 5.98 -17.57
C TRP A 277 -12.79 6.35 -17.19
N TYR A 278 -11.81 5.50 -17.51
CA TYR A 278 -10.41 5.82 -17.23
C TYR A 278 -9.92 7.07 -17.98
N ARG A 279 -10.40 7.31 -19.20
CA ARG A 279 -10.10 8.55 -19.95
C ARG A 279 -10.70 9.77 -19.27
N ASP A 280 -11.93 9.66 -18.78
CA ASP A 280 -12.60 10.73 -18.02
C ASP A 280 -11.88 11.01 -16.69
N VAL A 281 -11.36 9.97 -16.01
CA VAL A 281 -10.53 10.11 -14.80
C VAL A 281 -9.25 10.89 -15.09
N GLU A 282 -8.50 10.52 -16.13
CA GLU A 282 -7.26 11.24 -16.48
C GLU A 282 -7.54 12.70 -16.92
N GLU A 283 -8.64 12.95 -17.64
CA GLU A 283 -9.07 14.32 -17.98
C GLU A 283 -9.46 15.12 -16.73
N ALA A 284 -10.23 14.53 -15.82
CA ALA A 284 -10.66 15.15 -14.57
C ALA A 284 -9.47 15.50 -13.66
N LYS A 285 -8.51 14.57 -13.51
CA LYS A 285 -7.26 14.83 -12.75
C LYS A 285 -6.45 15.97 -13.37
N ARG A 286 -6.31 15.99 -14.70
CA ARG A 286 -5.58 17.07 -15.42
C ARG A 286 -6.25 18.43 -15.23
N ARG A 287 -7.58 18.48 -15.33
CA ARG A 287 -8.36 19.71 -15.13
C ARG A 287 -8.31 20.19 -13.69
N ALA A 288 -8.45 19.29 -12.72
CA ALA A 288 -8.35 19.65 -11.31
C ALA A 288 -6.99 20.26 -10.96
N GLU A 289 -5.90 19.71 -11.53
CA GLU A 289 -4.55 20.24 -11.36
C GLU A 289 -4.39 21.63 -11.99
N ALA A 290 -4.98 21.88 -13.16
CA ALA A 290 -4.93 23.16 -13.84
C ALA A 290 -5.82 24.25 -13.20
N GLU A 291 -7.02 23.86 -12.74
CA GLU A 291 -8.06 24.74 -12.20
C GLU A 291 -7.98 24.89 -10.67
N GLY A 292 -7.10 24.14 -10.00
CA GLY A 292 -6.95 24.16 -8.53
C GLY A 292 -8.14 23.54 -7.78
N VAL A 293 -8.89 22.64 -8.42
CA VAL A 293 -10.06 21.99 -7.82
C VAL A 293 -9.61 20.92 -6.82
N LYS A 294 -10.14 21.00 -5.60
CA LYS A 294 -9.77 20.12 -4.49
C LYS A 294 -10.19 18.67 -4.73
N ASP A 295 -11.44 18.44 -5.12
CA ASP A 295 -11.95 17.11 -5.42
C ASP A 295 -12.12 16.92 -6.93
N TRP A 296 -11.12 16.29 -7.55
CA TRP A 296 -11.13 16.02 -8.98
C TRP A 296 -12.28 15.11 -9.42
N ARG A 297 -12.87 14.32 -8.51
CA ARG A 297 -13.94 13.38 -8.84
C ARG A 297 -15.22 14.10 -9.24
N GLU A 298 -15.43 15.32 -8.73
CA GLU A 298 -16.55 16.19 -9.15
C GLU A 298 -16.45 16.61 -10.62
N LEU A 299 -15.25 16.59 -11.20
CA LEU A 299 -15.01 16.90 -12.61
C LEU A 299 -15.12 15.67 -13.53
N CYS A 300 -15.19 14.47 -12.96
CA CYS A 300 -15.25 13.23 -13.73
C CYS A 300 -16.65 13.04 -14.32
N LYS A 301 -16.73 12.94 -15.65
CA LYS A 301 -18.01 12.89 -16.40
C LYS A 301 -18.74 11.56 -16.24
N SER A 302 -18.05 10.52 -15.80
CA SER A 302 -18.59 9.17 -15.70
C SER A 302 -18.21 8.47 -14.39
N GLN A 303 -18.91 7.38 -14.10
CA GLN A 303 -18.69 6.51 -12.95
C GLN A 303 -17.98 5.22 -13.42
N PRO A 304 -17.21 4.55 -12.55
CA PRO A 304 -16.54 3.31 -12.91
C PRO A 304 -17.57 2.23 -13.29
N PRO A 305 -17.35 1.50 -14.39
CA PRO A 305 -18.17 0.34 -14.70
C PRO A 305 -17.92 -0.80 -13.69
N ARG A 306 -18.85 -1.75 -13.63
CA ARG A 306 -18.61 -3.02 -12.95
C ARG A 306 -17.51 -3.81 -13.66
N LEU A 307 -16.78 -4.62 -12.92
CA LEU A 307 -15.87 -5.60 -13.49
C LEU A 307 -16.64 -6.62 -14.32
N ASP A 308 -15.98 -7.18 -15.33
CA ASP A 308 -16.46 -8.40 -15.96
C ASP A 308 -16.67 -9.50 -14.88
N PRO A 309 -17.83 -10.18 -14.84
CA PRO A 309 -18.11 -11.16 -13.79
C PRO A 309 -17.08 -12.30 -13.70
N ARG A 310 -16.51 -12.73 -14.84
CA ARG A 310 -15.46 -13.76 -14.88
C ARG A 310 -14.17 -13.20 -14.31
N LEU A 311 -13.76 -12.00 -14.72
CA LEU A 311 -12.57 -11.36 -14.17
C LEU A 311 -12.70 -11.12 -12.66
N LYS A 312 -13.87 -10.67 -12.19
CA LYS A 312 -14.15 -10.48 -10.77
C LYS A 312 -13.92 -11.75 -9.95
N LYS A 313 -14.40 -12.90 -10.43
CA LYS A 313 -14.16 -14.20 -9.78
C LYS A 313 -12.68 -14.59 -9.80
N LEU A 314 -11.99 -14.39 -10.93
CA LEU A 314 -10.56 -14.68 -11.04
C LEU A 314 -9.72 -13.80 -10.10
N VAL A 315 -10.06 -12.52 -9.95
CA VAL A 315 -9.39 -11.62 -9.00
C VAL A 315 -9.64 -12.09 -7.57
N SER A 316 -10.87 -12.49 -7.22
CA SER A 316 -11.19 -13.07 -5.91
C SER A 316 -10.34 -14.31 -5.61
N ASP A 317 -10.26 -15.25 -6.55
CA ASP A 317 -9.44 -16.45 -6.42
C ASP A 317 -7.95 -16.12 -6.30
N MET A 318 -7.48 -15.09 -7.01
CA MET A 318 -6.08 -14.66 -6.97
C MET A 318 -5.69 -14.16 -5.58
N TYR A 319 -6.51 -13.33 -4.93
CA TYR A 319 -6.22 -12.85 -3.56
C TYR A 319 -6.15 -14.02 -2.57
N MET A 320 -7.14 -14.92 -2.61
CA MET A 320 -7.20 -16.07 -1.71
C MET A 320 -6.08 -17.09 -1.96
N ALA A 321 -5.76 -17.37 -3.22
CA ALA A 321 -4.70 -18.30 -3.59
C ALA A 321 -3.31 -17.73 -3.26
N ALA A 322 -3.10 -16.42 -3.47
CA ALA A 322 -1.87 -15.75 -3.07
C ALA A 322 -1.69 -15.75 -1.56
N ALA A 323 -2.75 -15.56 -0.77
CA ALA A 323 -2.67 -15.68 0.68
C ALA A 323 -2.22 -17.09 1.10
N ASN A 324 -2.80 -18.15 0.51
CA ASN A 324 -2.39 -19.52 0.79
C ASN A 324 -0.91 -19.77 0.45
N GLU A 325 -0.46 -19.34 -0.73
CA GLU A 325 0.91 -19.60 -1.20
C GLU A 325 1.96 -18.75 -0.46
N LEU A 326 1.70 -17.46 -0.22
CA LEU A 326 2.62 -16.57 0.52
C LEU A 326 2.82 -17.03 1.97
N THR A 327 1.76 -17.51 2.61
CA THR A 327 1.81 -17.96 4.01
C THR A 327 2.13 -19.44 4.16
N ASN A 328 2.16 -20.20 3.05
CA ASN A 328 2.26 -21.66 3.02
C ASN A 328 1.23 -22.36 3.94
N HIS A 329 0.03 -21.78 4.05
CA HIS A 329 -1.06 -22.30 4.88
C HIS A 329 -2.39 -22.21 4.13
N ARG A 330 -3.10 -23.33 3.99
CA ARG A 330 -4.33 -23.39 3.18
C ARG A 330 -5.56 -23.01 4.02
N LEU A 331 -5.84 -21.71 4.11
CA LEU A 331 -7.02 -21.16 4.79
C LEU A 331 -8.21 -20.95 3.85
N PHE A 332 -7.96 -20.83 2.55
CA PHE A 332 -8.98 -20.61 1.54
C PHE A 332 -9.11 -21.82 0.60
N ASP A 333 -10.35 -22.25 0.33
CA ASP A 333 -10.61 -23.31 -0.64
C ASP A 333 -10.78 -22.74 -2.05
N VAL A 334 -9.64 -22.54 -2.72
CA VAL A 334 -9.56 -22.00 -4.07
C VAL A 334 -8.52 -22.77 -4.90
N PRO A 335 -8.57 -22.69 -6.25
CA PRO A 335 -7.52 -23.25 -7.10
C PRO A 335 -6.14 -22.69 -6.78
N GLN A 336 -5.09 -23.40 -7.20
CA GLN A 336 -3.71 -22.93 -7.05
C GLN A 336 -3.50 -21.62 -7.82
N LEU A 337 -2.64 -20.73 -7.32
CA LEU A 337 -2.42 -19.42 -7.92
C LEU A 337 -1.96 -19.54 -9.38
N THR A 338 -1.11 -20.53 -9.69
CA THR A 338 -0.67 -20.80 -11.06
C THR A 338 -1.83 -21.06 -12.03
N GLU A 339 -2.88 -21.78 -11.60
CA GLU A 339 -4.06 -22.02 -12.43
C GLU A 339 -4.90 -20.75 -12.59
N VAL A 340 -5.09 -20.01 -11.49
CA VAL A 340 -5.81 -18.73 -11.49
C VAL A 340 -5.14 -17.73 -12.45
N LEU A 341 -3.81 -17.58 -12.37
CA LEU A 341 -3.05 -16.67 -13.23
C LEU A 341 -3.12 -17.06 -14.71
N LYS A 342 -3.04 -18.36 -15.05
CA LYS A 342 -3.27 -18.83 -16.43
C LYS A 342 -4.64 -18.41 -16.95
N ASN A 343 -5.66 -18.48 -16.11
CA ASN A 343 -7.01 -18.07 -16.49
C ASN A 343 -7.17 -16.54 -16.60
N ILE A 344 -6.44 -15.76 -15.80
CA ILE A 344 -6.35 -14.30 -15.94
C ILE A 344 -5.63 -13.94 -17.25
N GLY A 345 -4.51 -14.58 -17.58
CA GLY A 345 -3.80 -14.37 -18.86
C GLY A 345 -4.72 -14.61 -20.05
N ARG A 346 -5.38 -15.77 -20.10
CA ARG A 346 -6.38 -16.10 -21.14
C ARG A 346 -7.53 -15.10 -21.24
N PHE A 347 -7.92 -14.46 -20.15
CA PHE A 347 -8.96 -13.42 -20.16
C PHE A 347 -8.48 -12.15 -20.87
N TYR A 348 -7.19 -11.84 -20.81
CA TYR A 348 -6.61 -10.65 -21.44
C TYR A 348 -6.08 -10.88 -22.85
N ASP A 349 -5.72 -12.12 -23.18
CA ASP A 349 -5.25 -12.53 -24.51
C ASP A 349 -6.41 -12.78 -25.51
N GLY A 350 -7.60 -13.13 -25.02
CA GLY A 350 -8.82 -13.34 -25.81
C GLY A 350 -9.70 -12.11 -25.85
#